data_AF-E3HAB3-F1
#
_entry.id   AF-E3HAB3-F1
#
_cell.length_a   1.000
_cell.length_b   1.000
_cell.length_c   1.000
_cell.angle_alpha   90.00
_cell.angle_beta   90.00
_cell.angle_gamma   90.00
#
_symmetry.space_group_name_H-M   'P 1'
#
loop_
_entity.id
_entity.type
_entity.pdbx_description
1 polymer ?
#
loop_
_entity_poly.entity_id
_entity_poly.type
_entity_poly.pdbx_seq_one_letter_code
_entity_poly.pdbx_strand_id
1 'polypeptide(L)'
;MRKNVSKDKPKGKDFGKLKKMRKSKRIEETKKFNAATENKRQNAEARKERREKKAVEEKALNVKIVGFRKGMLLVDVEGEIEKRAFIFSRKKVRKDNLSRKIGDFEIKLYGTNVKIETLEGYEEIKEQLIWEFEEIL
;
A
#
# COMPACT_ATOMS: atom_id res chain seq x y z
N MET A 1 -50.12 0.72 -50.16
CA MET A 1 -49.00 -0.23 -50.04
C MET A 1 -48.95 -0.82 -48.63
N ARG A 2 -49.37 -2.08 -48.43
CA ARG A 2 -49.26 -2.74 -47.11
C ARG A 2 -47.79 -3.11 -46.89
N LYS A 3 -47.15 -2.57 -45.84
CA LYS A 3 -45.78 -2.93 -45.46
C LYS A 3 -45.73 -4.44 -45.18
N ASN A 4 -45.05 -5.19 -46.04
CA ASN A 4 -44.88 -6.64 -45.87
C ASN A 4 -44.17 -6.92 -44.54
N VAL A 5 -44.91 -7.47 -43.58
CA VAL A 5 -44.35 -7.98 -42.33
C VAL A 5 -43.59 -9.25 -42.68
N SER A 6 -42.28 -9.27 -42.47
CA SER A 6 -41.39 -10.43 -42.70
C SER A 6 -42.04 -11.72 -42.17
N LYS A 7 -42.16 -12.73 -43.05
CA LYS A 7 -42.79 -14.02 -42.73
C LYS A 7 -41.97 -14.83 -41.73
N ASP A 8 -40.66 -14.63 -41.71
CA ASP A 8 -39.70 -15.36 -40.86
C ASP A 8 -39.56 -14.78 -39.45
N LYS A 9 -40.23 -13.66 -39.17
CA LYS A 9 -40.19 -13.04 -37.84
C LYS A 9 -41.07 -13.85 -36.89
N PRO A 10 -40.57 -14.30 -35.72
CA PRO A 10 -41.39 -15.00 -34.74
C PRO A 10 -42.56 -14.11 -34.30
N LYS A 11 -43.75 -14.70 -34.16
CA LYS A 11 -45.01 -14.01 -33.80
C LYS A 11 -45.57 -14.58 -32.49
N GLY A 12 -46.49 -13.87 -31.85
CA GLY A 12 -47.19 -14.34 -30.65
C GLY A 12 -46.26 -14.64 -29.46
N LYS A 13 -46.46 -15.78 -28.81
CA LYS A 13 -45.74 -16.17 -27.57
C LYS A 13 -44.22 -16.26 -27.78
N ASP A 14 -43.76 -16.72 -28.95
CA ASP A 14 -42.33 -16.88 -29.24
C ASP A 14 -41.62 -15.54 -29.48
N PHE A 15 -42.32 -14.57 -30.06
CA PHE A 15 -41.84 -13.18 -30.10
C PHE A 15 -41.66 -12.60 -28.69
N GLY A 16 -42.62 -12.88 -27.79
CA GLY A 16 -42.57 -12.47 -26.40
C GLY A 16 -41.37 -13.08 -25.65
N LYS A 17 -41.11 -14.38 -25.84
CA LYS A 17 -39.92 -15.06 -25.30
C LYS A 17 -38.63 -14.45 -25.84
N LEU A 18 -38.53 -14.24 -27.16
CA LEU A 18 -37.36 -13.63 -27.80
C LEU A 18 -37.09 -12.20 -27.29
N LYS A 19 -38.16 -11.41 -27.10
CA LYS A 19 -38.06 -10.06 -26.53
C LYS A 19 -37.57 -10.09 -25.08
N LYS A 20 -38.08 -11.01 -24.26
CA LYS A 20 -37.61 -11.21 -22.86
C LYS A 20 -36.14 -11.62 -22.82
N MET A 21 -35.72 -12.56 -23.67
CA MET A 21 -34.33 -13.00 -23.77
C MET A 21 -33.37 -11.89 -24.23
N ARG A 22 -33.79 -11.05 -25.19
CA ARG A 22 -32.98 -9.88 -25.61
C ARG A 22 -32.87 -8.84 -24.50
N LYS A 23 -33.95 -8.63 -23.73
CA LYS A 23 -33.94 -7.70 -22.59
C LYS A 23 -33.02 -8.21 -21.48
N SER A 24 -33.06 -9.50 -21.14
CA SER A 24 -32.18 -10.07 -20.11
C SER A 24 -30.71 -9.99 -20.50
N LYS A 25 -30.36 -10.35 -21.75
CA LYS A 25 -28.99 -10.19 -22.28
C LYS A 25 -28.49 -8.75 -22.18
N ARG A 26 -29.31 -7.77 -22.57
CA ARG A 26 -28.95 -6.34 -22.45
C ARG A 26 -28.72 -5.92 -20.99
N ILE A 27 -29.53 -6.40 -20.05
CA ILE A 27 -29.35 -6.12 -18.62
C ILE A 27 -28.04 -6.74 -18.12
N GLU A 28 -27.70 -7.95 -18.56
CA GLU A 28 -26.46 -8.60 -18.18
C GLU A 28 -25.23 -7.90 -18.77
N GLU A 29 -25.29 -7.51 -20.05
CA GLU A 29 -24.24 -6.75 -20.74
C GLU A 29 -24.00 -5.39 -20.08
N THR A 30 -25.07 -4.65 -19.74
CA THR A 30 -24.96 -3.36 -19.05
C THR A 30 -24.40 -3.51 -17.64
N LYS A 31 -24.80 -4.54 -16.88
CA LYS A 31 -24.20 -4.85 -15.58
C LYS A 31 -22.71 -5.16 -15.69
N LYS A 32 -22.31 -6.00 -16.66
CA LYS A 32 -20.90 -6.32 -16.91
C LYS A 32 -20.10 -5.09 -17.31
N PHE A 33 -20.67 -4.22 -18.16
CA PHE A 33 -20.04 -2.97 -18.56
C PHE A 33 -19.84 -2.00 -17.38
N ASN A 34 -20.87 -1.85 -16.53
CA ASN A 34 -20.79 -1.00 -15.35
C ASN A 34 -19.75 -1.53 -14.35
N ALA A 35 -19.75 -2.83 -14.08
CA ALA A 35 -18.76 -3.47 -13.22
C ALA A 35 -17.34 -3.32 -13.77
N ALA A 36 -17.14 -3.49 -15.08
CA ALA A 36 -15.84 -3.29 -15.73
C ALA A 36 -15.37 -1.83 -15.63
N THR A 37 -16.29 -0.87 -15.73
CA THR A 37 -15.98 0.56 -15.60
C THR A 37 -15.58 0.92 -14.17
N GLU A 38 -16.34 0.43 -13.18
CA GLU A 38 -16.04 0.66 -11.77
C GLU A 38 -14.71 -0.01 -11.37
N ASN A 39 -14.48 -1.25 -11.78
CA ASN A 39 -13.22 -1.94 -11.55
C ASN A 39 -12.03 -1.20 -12.19
N LYS A 40 -12.20 -0.60 -13.37
CA LYS A 40 -11.16 0.25 -13.97
C LYS A 40 -10.87 1.47 -13.11
N ARG A 41 -11.90 2.12 -12.55
CA ARG A 41 -11.75 3.27 -11.65
C ARG A 41 -11.01 2.88 -10.38
N GLN A 42 -11.47 1.85 -9.68
CA GLN A 42 -10.85 1.35 -8.45
C GLN A 42 -9.39 0.92 -8.68
N ASN A 43 -9.11 0.24 -9.80
CA ASN A 43 -7.74 -0.13 -10.15
C ASN A 43 -6.86 1.09 -10.46
N ALA A 44 -7.41 2.14 -11.07
CA ALA A 44 -6.67 3.38 -11.32
C ALA A 44 -6.34 4.11 -10.02
N GLU A 45 -7.30 4.21 -9.10
CA GLU A 45 -7.13 4.77 -7.76
C GLU A 45 -6.08 3.97 -6.96
N ALA A 46 -6.21 2.64 -6.92
CA ALA A 46 -5.25 1.77 -6.25
C ALA A 46 -3.83 1.88 -6.83
N ARG A 47 -3.68 2.04 -8.15
CA ARG A 47 -2.37 2.31 -8.78
C ARG A 47 -1.80 3.67 -8.42
N LYS A 48 -2.65 4.67 -8.18
CA LYS A 48 -2.21 6.00 -7.73
C LYS A 48 -1.70 5.91 -6.29
N GLU A 49 -2.49 5.32 -5.40
CA GLU A 49 -2.12 5.13 -3.99
C GLU A 49 -0.82 4.31 -3.84
N ARG A 50 -0.67 3.22 -4.62
CA ARG A 50 0.58 2.42 -4.61
C ARG A 50 1.78 3.22 -5.07
N ARG A 51 1.64 4.09 -6.08
CA ARG A 51 2.74 4.97 -6.54
C ARG A 51 3.11 5.99 -5.48
N GLU A 52 2.13 6.58 -4.81
CA GLU A 52 2.36 7.52 -3.70
C GLU A 52 3.08 6.84 -2.54
N LYS A 53 2.65 5.64 -2.12
CA LYS A 53 3.36 4.85 -1.08
C LYS A 53 4.78 4.50 -1.48
N LYS A 54 4.99 4.01 -2.71
CA LYS A 54 6.32 3.69 -3.23
C LYS A 54 7.24 4.91 -3.27
N ALA A 55 6.72 6.08 -3.63
CA ALA A 55 7.50 7.31 -3.62
C ALA A 55 7.91 7.73 -2.20
N VAL A 56 7.05 7.52 -1.19
CA VAL A 56 7.40 7.75 0.22
C VAL A 56 8.45 6.75 0.70
N GLU A 57 8.33 5.47 0.35
CA GLU A 57 9.31 4.44 0.66
C GLU A 57 10.67 4.76 0.01
N GLU A 58 10.69 5.14 -1.27
CA GLU A 58 11.92 5.54 -1.97
C GLU A 58 12.57 6.77 -1.33
N LYS A 59 11.79 7.76 -0.89
CA LYS A 59 12.33 8.89 -0.12
C LYS A 59 12.94 8.46 1.19
N ALA A 60 12.30 7.54 1.92
CA ALA A 60 12.80 7.04 3.19
C ALA A 60 14.10 6.21 3.03
N LEU A 61 14.30 5.54 1.90
CA LEU A 61 15.56 4.82 1.64
C LEU A 61 16.77 5.75 1.49
N ASN A 62 16.56 6.98 0.98
CA ASN A 62 17.62 7.97 0.84
C ASN A 62 18.00 8.64 2.17
N VAL A 63 17.28 8.32 3.25
CA VAL A 63 17.52 8.90 4.56
C VAL A 63 18.66 8.15 5.24
N LYS A 64 19.71 8.88 5.61
CA LYS A 64 20.93 8.32 6.18
C LYS A 64 20.95 8.45 7.70
N ILE A 65 21.36 7.40 8.38
CA ILE A 65 21.65 7.45 9.81
C ILE A 65 23.00 8.12 10.02
N VAL A 66 23.01 9.18 10.83
CA VAL A 66 24.23 9.94 11.16
C VAL A 66 24.80 9.52 12.50
N GLY A 67 23.94 9.08 13.43
CA GLY A 67 24.40 8.76 14.77
C GLY A 67 23.28 8.44 15.76
N PHE A 68 23.67 8.29 17.01
CA PHE A 68 22.77 8.11 18.13
C PHE A 68 23.17 9.08 19.24
N ARG A 69 22.18 9.75 19.84
CA ARG A 69 22.45 10.69 20.94
C ARG A 69 21.26 10.78 21.89
N LYS A 70 21.53 10.53 23.18
CA LYS A 70 20.54 10.66 24.28
C LYS A 70 19.25 9.85 24.03
N GLY A 71 19.35 8.60 23.60
CA GLY A 71 18.17 7.75 23.37
C GLY A 71 17.40 8.03 22.07
N MET A 72 17.94 8.90 21.20
CA MET A 72 17.32 9.26 19.92
C MET A 72 18.28 8.99 18.77
N LEU A 73 17.71 8.57 17.63
CA LEU A 73 18.44 8.39 16.38
C LEU A 73 18.64 9.76 15.71
N LEU A 74 19.86 10.02 15.26
CA LEU A 74 20.19 11.17 14.43
C LEU A 74 20.14 10.74 12.97
N VAL A 75 19.32 11.44 12.20
CA VAL A 75 18.96 11.05 10.85
C VAL A 75 19.10 12.27 9.95
N ASP A 76 19.79 12.12 8.83
CA ASP A 76 19.91 13.13 7.79
C ASP A 76 18.72 13.00 6.83
N VAL A 77 17.82 13.98 6.89
CA VAL A 77 16.67 14.10 6.00
C VAL A 77 16.92 15.30 5.10
N GLU A 78 17.24 15.04 3.83
CA GLU A 78 17.41 16.08 2.80
C GLU A 78 18.46 17.17 3.17
N GLY A 79 19.51 16.81 3.94
CA GLY A 79 20.59 17.71 4.36
C GLY A 79 20.39 18.33 5.75
N GLU A 80 19.26 18.07 6.41
CA GLU A 80 18.98 18.48 7.78
C GLU A 80 19.10 17.31 8.76
N ILE A 81 19.92 17.48 9.79
CA ILE A 81 20.08 16.47 10.84
C ILE A 81 18.95 16.61 11.85
N GLU A 82 18.04 15.64 11.83
CA GLU A 82 16.92 15.57 12.75
C GLU A 82 17.12 14.48 13.82
N LYS A 83 16.49 14.69 14.98
CA LYS A 83 16.38 13.66 16.03
C LYS A 83 15.06 12.93 15.92
N ARG A 84 15.09 11.61 15.83
CA ARG A 84 13.91 10.75 15.76
C ARG A 84 13.90 9.76 16.92
N ALA A 85 12.72 9.58 17.51
CA ALA A 85 12.50 8.60 18.57
C ALA A 85 12.21 7.22 17.96
N PHE A 86 12.70 6.17 18.61
CA PHE A 86 12.40 4.79 18.24
C PHE A 86 11.00 4.41 18.69
N ILE A 87 10.30 3.70 17.81
CA ILE A 87 8.98 3.11 18.03
C ILE A 87 9.20 1.60 18.02
N PHE A 88 9.02 0.97 19.18
CA PHE A 88 9.11 -0.47 19.32
C PHE A 88 8.22 -0.95 20.46
N SER A 89 7.86 -2.23 20.42
CA SER A 89 7.05 -2.84 21.48
C SER A 89 7.92 -3.26 22.66
N ARG A 90 7.92 -2.48 23.74
CA ARG A 90 8.65 -2.80 24.99
C ARG A 90 8.33 -4.18 25.57
N LYS A 91 7.14 -4.73 25.31
CA LYS A 91 6.77 -6.10 25.77
C LYS A 91 7.51 -7.20 25.01
N LYS A 92 7.87 -6.93 23.75
CA LYS A 92 8.46 -7.92 22.83
C LYS A 92 9.99 -7.84 22.80
N VAL A 93 10.56 -6.71 23.18
CA VAL A 93 12.00 -6.48 23.18
C VAL A 93 12.53 -6.71 24.59
N ARG A 94 13.57 -7.54 24.70
CA ARG A 94 14.25 -7.93 25.93
C ARG A 94 15.75 -8.04 25.60
N LYS A 95 16.62 -8.00 26.62
CA LYS A 95 18.08 -8.08 26.40
C LYS A 95 18.49 -9.33 25.60
N ASP A 96 17.88 -10.47 25.88
CA ASP A 96 18.15 -11.76 25.22
C ASP A 96 17.81 -11.78 23.71
N ASN A 97 16.93 -10.90 23.24
CA ASN A 97 16.47 -10.87 21.85
C ASN A 97 16.73 -9.55 21.12
N LEU A 98 17.42 -8.61 21.77
CA LEU A 98 17.64 -7.26 21.27
C LEU A 98 18.42 -7.26 19.96
N SER A 99 19.54 -7.98 19.89
CA SER A 99 20.37 -8.10 18.68
C SER A 99 19.57 -8.54 17.45
N ARG A 100 18.56 -9.41 17.63
CA ARG A 100 17.71 -9.90 16.54
C ARG A 100 16.58 -8.94 16.16
N LYS A 101 16.14 -8.10 17.10
CA LYS A 101 14.94 -7.25 16.93
C LYS A 101 15.26 -5.78 16.76
N ILE A 102 16.50 -5.34 16.95
CA ILE A 102 16.88 -3.94 16.84
C ILE A 102 16.55 -3.39 15.44
N GLY A 103 16.74 -4.19 14.38
CA GLY A 103 16.36 -3.81 13.01
C GLY A 103 14.86 -3.58 12.80
N ASP A 104 14.00 -4.23 13.59
CA ASP A 104 12.55 -4.05 13.55
C ASP A 104 12.09 -2.75 14.24
N PHE A 105 12.99 -1.96 14.83
CA PHE A 105 12.61 -0.70 15.44
C PHE A 105 12.20 0.26 14.34
N GLU A 106 11.15 1.03 14.59
CA GLU A 106 10.60 1.95 13.61
C GLU A 106 10.91 3.40 14.00
N ILE A 107 11.07 4.26 13.00
CA ILE A 107 11.07 5.71 13.18
C ILE A 107 10.01 6.33 12.27
N LYS A 108 9.46 7.47 12.69
CA LYS A 108 8.45 8.17 11.88
C LYS A 108 9.14 9.06 10.84
N LEU A 109 9.00 8.72 9.56
CA LEU A 109 9.49 9.49 8.41
C LEU A 109 8.36 9.74 7.41
N TYR A 110 8.25 10.98 6.92
CA TYR A 110 7.25 11.37 5.92
C TYR A 110 5.80 10.95 6.24
N GLY A 111 5.45 10.91 7.54
CA GLY A 111 4.12 10.51 8.02
C GLY A 111 3.89 8.99 8.18
N THR A 112 4.89 8.17 7.80
CA THR A 112 4.87 6.71 7.91
C THR A 112 5.90 6.20 8.90
N ASN A 113 5.70 4.99 9.41
CA ASN A 113 6.70 4.29 10.20
C ASN A 113 7.61 3.49 9.29
N VAL A 114 8.92 3.69 9.44
CA VAL A 114 9.95 3.04 8.63
C VAL A 114 10.89 2.30 9.56
N LYS A 115 11.21 1.05 9.23
CA LYS A 115 12.16 0.24 10.00
C LYS A 115 13.57 0.78 9.85
N ILE A 116 14.33 0.83 10.95
CA ILE A 116 15.70 1.35 10.90
C ILE A 116 16.64 0.50 10.06
N GLU A 117 16.37 -0.80 9.92
CA GLU A 117 17.15 -1.70 9.05
C GLU A 117 17.11 -1.29 7.56
N THR A 118 16.07 -0.56 7.16
CA THR A 118 15.91 -0.11 5.77
C THR A 118 16.67 1.18 5.46
N LEU A 119 17.20 1.86 6.48
CA LEU A 119 17.88 3.15 6.33
C LEU A 119 19.37 2.95 6.00
N GLU A 120 19.93 3.89 5.25
CA GLU A 120 21.35 3.87 4.92
C GLU A 120 22.19 4.12 6.19
N GLY A 121 23.27 3.37 6.38
CA GLY A 121 24.15 3.47 7.55
C GLY A 121 23.69 2.67 8.78
N TYR A 122 22.61 1.88 8.68
CA TYR A 122 22.15 1.03 9.78
C TYR A 122 23.22 0.04 10.25
N GLU A 123 23.86 -0.70 9.35
CA GLU A 123 24.87 -1.71 9.73
C GLU A 123 26.08 -1.09 10.44
N GLU A 124 26.43 0.16 10.14
CA GLU A 124 27.53 0.87 10.80
C GLU A 124 27.21 1.22 12.25
N ILE A 125 25.95 1.55 12.55
CA ILE A 125 25.54 1.96 13.91
C ILE A 125 24.93 0.82 14.74
N LYS A 126 24.65 -0.33 14.11
CA LYS A 126 23.91 -1.44 14.71
C LYS A 126 24.51 -1.93 16.03
N GLU A 127 25.82 -2.12 16.08
CA GLU A 127 26.53 -2.55 17.29
C GLU A 127 26.42 -1.50 18.41
N GLN A 128 26.56 -0.21 18.06
CA GLN A 128 26.38 0.88 19.00
C GLN A 128 24.94 0.91 19.56
N LEU A 129 23.94 0.75 18.69
CA LEU A 129 22.54 0.70 19.13
C LEU A 129 22.26 -0.48 20.05
N ILE A 130 22.81 -1.66 19.76
CA ILE A 130 22.64 -2.83 20.64
C ILE A 130 23.22 -2.51 22.01
N TRP A 131 24.46 -2.02 22.07
CA TRP A 131 25.12 -1.70 23.33
C TRP A 131 24.34 -0.68 24.18
N GLU A 132 23.90 0.43 23.57
CA GLU A 132 23.11 1.47 24.25
C GLU A 132 21.76 0.93 24.77
N PHE A 133 21.07 0.10 23.98
CA PHE A 133 19.78 -0.46 24.39
C PHE A 133 19.93 -1.61 25.39
N GLU A 134 21.06 -2.32 25.45
CA GLU A 134 21.35 -3.31 26.50
C GLU A 134 21.49 -2.67 27.87
N GLU A 135 22.05 -1.45 27.96
CA GLU A 135 22.16 -0.71 29.22
C GLU A 135 20.80 -0.17 29.71
N ILE A 136 19.90 0.17 28.78
CA ILE A 136 18.61 0.80 29.09
C ILE A 136 17.51 -0.23 29.42
N LEU A 137 17.50 -1.39 28.75
CA LEU A 137 16.51 -2.47 28.97
C LEU A 137 16.83 -3.34 30.18
#